data_AF-A0A094EI31-F1
#
_entry.id   AF-A0A094EI31-F1
#
_cell.length_a   1.000
_cell.length_b   1.000
_cell.length_c   1.000
_cell.angle_alpha   90.00
_cell.angle_beta   90.00
_cell.angle_gamma   90.00
#
_symmetry.space_group_name_H-M   'P 1'
#
loop_
_entity.id
_entity.type
_entity.pdbx_description
1 polymer ?
#
loop_
_entity_poly.entity_id
_entity_poly.type
_entity_poly.pdbx_seq_one_letter_code
_entity_poly.pdbx_strand_id
1 'polypeptide(L)'
;MYSLPMTVESLLVPVRGPMKSLGAPANVDLSPSHQVHKKRVIMPITKVHARQVYDSRGNPTVEVDVVTETGLHRAIVPSGASTGQHEACELRDGDKTKWKGKGVLKAVENVNTIIGPELIKKNVDVKDQKSIDDFLIELDGTTNKTKLGANAILGVSLAIAKAGAAEKASDSST
;
A
#
# COMPACT_ATOMS: atom_id res chain seq x y z
N MET A 1 73.59 7.31 10.61
CA MET A 1 73.90 8.73 10.35
C MET A 1 72.68 9.55 10.75
N TYR A 2 72.86 10.52 11.66
CA TYR A 2 72.37 11.91 11.64
C TYR A 2 71.05 12.24 10.91
N SER A 3 70.15 13.12 11.39
CA SER A 3 70.06 13.91 12.63
C SER A 3 68.62 14.47 12.77
N LEU A 4 68.14 14.76 13.98
CA LEU A 4 67.09 15.77 14.18
C LEU A 4 67.72 17.18 14.06
N PRO A 5 66.92 18.24 13.82
CA PRO A 5 66.53 19.08 14.96
C PRO A 5 65.13 19.74 14.87
N MET A 6 64.73 20.36 15.98
CA MET A 6 63.75 21.47 16.02
C MET A 6 64.29 22.66 15.17
N THR A 7 63.59 23.74 14.81
CA THR A 7 62.81 24.72 15.60
C THR A 7 62.08 25.65 14.55
N VAL A 8 61.50 26.83 14.77
CA VAL A 8 61.53 27.83 15.86
C VAL A 8 60.15 28.45 16.12
N GLU A 9 60.07 29.21 17.20
CA GLU A 9 58.98 30.00 17.75
C GLU A 9 58.99 31.46 17.23
N SER A 10 57.84 32.16 17.19
CA SER A 10 57.59 33.40 17.96
C SER A 10 56.59 34.43 17.36
N LEU A 11 55.84 35.05 18.29
CA LEU A 11 55.45 36.49 18.35
C LEU A 11 54.60 37.14 17.21
N LEU A 12 53.31 37.41 17.49
CA LEU A 12 52.83 38.75 17.92
C LEU A 12 51.34 38.77 18.39
N VAL A 13 51.03 39.71 19.28
CA VAL A 13 49.77 40.01 20.00
C VAL A 13 49.71 41.56 20.15
N PRO A 14 48.61 42.28 20.54
CA PRO A 14 47.14 42.08 20.53
C PRO A 14 46.39 43.16 19.69
N VAL A 15 45.04 43.14 19.65
CA VAL A 15 44.20 44.32 20.05
C VAL A 15 42.87 43.85 20.66
N ARG A 16 42.43 44.43 21.79
CA ARG A 16 41.09 44.25 22.35
C ARG A 16 40.13 45.32 21.80
N GLY A 17 39.02 44.91 21.17
CA GLY A 17 37.92 45.82 20.82
C GLY A 17 36.93 46.01 21.98
N PRO A 18 36.18 47.13 22.03
CA PRO A 18 35.26 47.43 23.13
C PRO A 18 34.01 46.52 23.13
N MET A 19 33.58 46.13 24.34
CA MET A 19 32.34 45.38 24.55
C MET A 19 31.12 46.19 24.12
N LYS A 20 30.31 45.63 23.21
CA LYS A 20 28.95 46.13 22.96
C LYS A 20 28.03 45.67 24.08
N SER A 21 27.17 46.55 24.56
CA SER A 21 26.15 46.24 25.56
C SER A 21 25.15 45.21 25.02
N LEU A 22 25.13 44.03 25.64
CA LEU A 22 24.08 43.04 25.42
C LEU A 22 22.81 43.51 26.14
N GLY A 23 21.75 43.75 25.37
CA GLY A 23 20.41 43.97 25.94
C GLY A 23 19.89 42.72 26.63
N ALA A 24 19.08 42.89 27.66
CA ALA A 24 18.43 41.77 28.35
C ALA A 24 17.54 40.98 27.36
N PRO A 25 17.56 39.64 27.39
CA PRO A 25 16.67 38.85 26.55
C PRO A 25 15.22 39.03 27.01
N ALA A 26 14.32 39.31 26.06
CA ALA A 26 12.89 39.24 26.30
C ALA A 26 12.50 37.82 26.74
N ASN A 27 11.52 37.72 27.64
CA ASN A 27 11.01 36.43 28.13
C ASN A 27 10.52 35.58 26.96
N VAL A 28 11.18 34.45 26.72
CA VAL A 28 10.69 33.44 25.78
C VAL A 28 9.66 32.59 26.51
N ASP A 29 8.40 32.68 26.08
CA ASP A 29 7.36 31.74 26.50
C ASP A 29 7.75 30.34 26.00
N LEU A 30 8.20 29.50 26.93
CA LEU A 30 8.58 28.11 26.70
C LEU A 30 7.46 27.15 27.11
N SER A 31 6.21 27.48 26.78
CA SER A 31 5.12 26.50 26.80
C SER A 31 5.39 25.40 25.75
N PRO A 32 5.61 24.13 26.15
CA PRO A 32 5.84 23.07 25.18
C PRO A 32 4.51 22.74 24.50
N SER A 33 4.35 23.16 23.25
CA SER A 33 3.24 22.76 22.39
C SER A 33 3.34 21.26 22.08
N HIS A 34 2.84 20.47 23.02
CA HIS A 34 2.83 19.01 22.97
C HIS A 34 1.86 18.53 21.89
N GLN A 35 2.33 18.56 20.64
CA GLN A 35 1.64 17.95 19.50
C GLN A 35 1.66 16.43 19.71
N VAL A 36 0.64 15.93 20.40
CA VAL A 36 0.42 14.50 20.62
C VAL A 36 0.28 13.85 19.25
N HIS A 37 1.33 13.15 18.82
CA HIS A 37 1.32 12.37 17.60
C HIS A 37 0.35 11.19 17.82
N LYS A 38 -0.93 11.39 17.48
CA LYS A 38 -1.97 10.35 17.56
C LYS A 38 -1.55 9.20 16.63
N LYS A 39 -0.98 8.15 17.21
CA LYS A 39 -0.50 6.97 16.49
C LYS A 39 -1.67 6.42 15.68
N ARG A 40 -1.59 6.49 14.35
CA ARG A 40 -2.64 6.02 13.44
C ARG A 40 -2.82 4.53 13.67
N VAL A 41 -3.94 4.14 14.25
CA VAL A 41 -4.35 2.75 14.35
C VAL A 41 -4.78 2.35 12.95
N ILE A 42 -4.17 1.28 12.43
CA ILE A 42 -4.46 0.71 11.11
C ILE A 42 -5.29 -0.54 11.36
N MET A 43 -6.47 -0.64 10.73
CA MET A 43 -7.29 -1.85 10.80
C MET A 43 -6.66 -2.95 9.93
N PRO A 44 -6.22 -4.08 10.51
CA PRO A 44 -5.53 -5.11 9.75
C PRO A 44 -6.51 -5.91 8.87
N ILE A 45 -6.05 -6.29 7.68
CA ILE A 45 -6.69 -7.34 6.89
C ILE A 45 -6.29 -8.68 7.51
N THR A 46 -7.28 -9.42 8.01
CA THR A 46 -7.06 -10.72 8.69
C THR A 46 -7.15 -11.90 7.74
N LYS A 47 -7.92 -11.76 6.65
CA LYS A 47 -8.08 -12.80 5.62
C LYS A 47 -8.43 -12.17 4.27
N VAL A 48 -7.85 -12.74 3.22
CA VAL A 48 -8.28 -12.55 1.82
C VAL A 48 -8.56 -13.93 1.26
N HIS A 49 -9.66 -14.11 0.53
CA HIS A 49 -10.00 -15.39 -0.08
C HIS A 49 -10.81 -15.19 -1.36
N ALA A 50 -10.43 -15.87 -2.44
CA ALA A 50 -11.17 -15.87 -3.69
C ALA A 50 -11.84 -17.22 -3.98
N ARG A 51 -12.94 -17.17 -4.73
CA ARG A 51 -13.63 -18.32 -5.29
C ARG A 51 -14.15 -18.04 -6.70
N GLN A 52 -14.41 -19.10 -7.45
CA GLN A 52 -15.07 -19.01 -8.75
C GLN A 52 -16.58 -19.00 -8.56
N VAL A 53 -17.26 -18.00 -9.13
CA VAL A 53 -18.73 -17.91 -9.21
C VAL A 53 -19.16 -17.77 -10.67
N TYR A 54 -20.47 -17.61 -10.95
CA TYR A 54 -20.99 -17.42 -12.31
C TYR A 54 -21.50 -16.00 -12.54
N ASP A 55 -21.23 -15.45 -13.72
CA ASP A 55 -21.80 -14.20 -14.20
C ASP A 55 -23.26 -14.36 -14.70
N SER A 56 -23.91 -13.24 -15.01
CA SER A 56 -25.28 -13.21 -15.56
C SER A 56 -25.47 -13.91 -16.91
N ARG A 57 -24.38 -14.33 -17.55
CA ARG A 57 -24.34 -15.07 -18.83
C ARG A 57 -23.90 -16.53 -18.63
N GLY A 58 -23.81 -17.01 -17.38
CA GLY A 58 -23.42 -18.38 -17.04
C GLY A 58 -21.94 -18.71 -17.27
N ASN A 59 -21.05 -17.72 -17.43
CA ASN A 59 -19.61 -17.95 -17.51
C ASN A 59 -18.97 -17.77 -16.11
N PRO A 60 -17.86 -18.46 -15.82
CA PRO A 60 -17.11 -18.23 -14.60
C PRO A 60 -16.64 -16.77 -14.43
N THR A 61 -16.58 -16.29 -13.19
CA THR A 61 -15.90 -15.06 -12.80
C THR A 61 -15.36 -15.16 -11.38
N VAL A 62 -14.52 -14.21 -10.98
CA VAL A 62 -13.87 -14.16 -9.66
C VAL A 62 -14.76 -13.43 -8.65
N GLU A 63 -14.95 -14.05 -7.50
CA GLU A 63 -15.46 -13.40 -6.28
C GLU A 63 -14.35 -13.38 -5.22
N VAL A 64 -14.19 -12.26 -4.52
CA VAL A 64 -13.20 -12.07 -3.46
C VAL A 64 -13.87 -11.60 -2.18
N ASP A 65 -13.50 -12.23 -1.07
CA ASP A 65 -13.80 -11.80 0.29
C ASP A 65 -12.53 -11.24 0.94
N VAL A 66 -12.67 -10.09 1.60
CA VAL A 66 -11.68 -9.48 2.50
C VAL A 66 -12.29 -9.39 3.89
N VAL A 67 -11.57 -9.79 4.92
CA VAL A 67 -12.05 -9.77 6.32
C VAL A 67 -11.20 -8.81 7.15
N THR A 68 -11.86 -7.85 7.79
CA THR A 68 -11.30 -6.89 8.75
C THR A 68 -12.11 -6.95 10.05
N GLU A 69 -11.79 -6.09 11.03
CA GLU A 69 -12.55 -6.00 12.29
C GLU A 69 -14.01 -5.54 12.06
N THR A 70 -14.30 -4.81 10.99
CA THR A 70 -15.66 -4.43 10.57
C THR A 70 -16.43 -5.56 9.85
N GLY A 71 -15.83 -6.75 9.69
CA GLY A 71 -16.49 -7.93 9.14
C GLY A 71 -15.99 -8.35 7.76
N LEU A 72 -16.88 -8.98 6.99
CA LEU A 72 -16.59 -9.55 5.66
C LEU A 72 -17.06 -8.63 4.54
N HIS A 73 -16.13 -8.24 3.68
CA HIS A 73 -16.32 -7.33 2.56
C HIS A 73 -16.14 -8.11 1.25
N ARG A 74 -17.19 -8.19 0.43
CA ARG A 74 -17.23 -9.05 -0.77
C ARG A 74 -17.35 -8.26 -2.06
N ALA A 75 -16.59 -8.63 -3.08
CA ALA A 75 -16.73 -8.13 -4.45
C ALA A 75 -16.79 -9.28 -5.47
N ILE A 76 -17.66 -9.13 -6.47
CA ILE A 76 -17.73 -10.02 -7.65
C ILE A 76 -17.30 -9.20 -8.86
N VAL A 77 -16.43 -9.77 -9.68
CA VAL A 77 -15.85 -9.09 -10.84
C VAL A 77 -16.76 -9.25 -12.06
N PRO A 78 -17.10 -8.16 -12.80
CA PRO A 78 -17.84 -8.27 -14.05
C PRO A 78 -16.95 -8.83 -15.16
N SER A 79 -17.51 -9.64 -16.06
CA SER A 79 -16.80 -10.18 -17.22
C SER A 79 -16.99 -9.28 -18.46
N GLY A 80 -15.94 -8.57 -18.86
CA GLY A 80 -15.93 -7.78 -20.10
C GLY A 80 -15.88 -8.66 -21.36
N ALA A 81 -16.20 -8.06 -22.51
CA ALA A 81 -15.83 -8.60 -23.82
C ALA A 81 -14.58 -7.87 -24.39
N SER A 82 -13.78 -7.27 -23.51
CA SER A 82 -12.59 -6.48 -23.84
C SER A 82 -11.52 -7.33 -24.52
N THR A 83 -11.18 -6.95 -25.75
CA THR A 83 -10.14 -7.55 -26.58
C THR A 83 -9.15 -6.51 -27.12
N GLY A 84 -9.16 -5.29 -26.58
CA GLY A 84 -8.21 -4.25 -26.92
C GLY A 84 -6.81 -4.63 -26.44
N GLN A 85 -5.82 -4.53 -27.32
CA GLN A 85 -4.42 -4.91 -27.01
C GLN A 85 -3.77 -4.04 -25.91
N HIS A 86 -4.40 -2.92 -25.56
CA HIS A 86 -3.99 -2.00 -24.50
C HIS A 86 -4.89 -2.06 -23.26
N GLU A 87 -5.88 -2.97 -23.22
CA GLU A 87 -6.75 -3.14 -22.07
C GLU A 87 -6.12 -4.07 -21.02
N ALA A 88 -6.58 -3.97 -19.77
CA ALA A 88 -6.15 -4.87 -18.71
C ALA A 88 -6.77 -6.26 -18.94
N CYS A 89 -5.94 -7.30 -19.04
CA CYS A 89 -6.40 -8.61 -19.49
C CYS A 89 -7.05 -9.42 -18.36
N GLU A 90 -8.27 -9.88 -18.60
CA GLU A 90 -8.89 -10.92 -17.77
C GLU A 90 -8.12 -12.24 -17.92
N LEU A 91 -7.67 -12.83 -16.81
CA LEU A 91 -7.00 -14.12 -16.83
C LEU A 91 -8.05 -15.25 -16.87
N ARG A 92 -8.02 -16.03 -17.96
CA ARG A 92 -8.85 -17.22 -18.20
C ARG A 92 -7.97 -18.48 -18.25
N ASP A 93 -8.53 -19.62 -17.85
CA ASP A 93 -7.78 -20.88 -17.71
C ASP A 93 -7.34 -21.46 -19.06
N GLY A 94 -8.16 -21.31 -20.11
CA GLY A 94 -7.91 -21.84 -21.46
C GLY A 94 -8.28 -23.32 -21.66
N ASP A 95 -8.63 -24.04 -20.58
CA ASP A 95 -9.03 -25.46 -20.63
C ASP A 95 -10.38 -25.62 -21.36
N LYS A 96 -10.34 -25.99 -22.66
CA LYS A 96 -11.53 -26.19 -23.49
C LYS A 96 -12.50 -27.25 -22.95
N THR A 97 -12.03 -28.17 -22.10
CA THR A 97 -12.87 -29.23 -21.51
C THR A 97 -13.79 -28.70 -20.40
N LYS A 98 -13.46 -27.54 -19.80
CA LYS A 98 -14.21 -26.93 -18.70
C LYS A 98 -14.67 -25.51 -19.05
N TRP A 99 -15.97 -25.24 -18.91
CA TRP A 99 -16.56 -23.93 -19.22
C TRP A 99 -16.18 -23.36 -20.60
N LYS A 100 -15.90 -24.23 -21.58
CA LYS A 100 -15.44 -23.86 -22.94
C LYS A 100 -14.15 -23.00 -22.93
N GLY A 101 -13.22 -23.25 -22.01
CA GLY A 101 -11.97 -22.48 -21.85
C GLY A 101 -12.08 -21.25 -20.94
N LYS A 102 -13.29 -20.94 -20.44
CA LYS A 102 -13.56 -19.71 -19.68
C LYS A 102 -13.44 -19.85 -18.16
N GLY A 103 -12.85 -20.93 -17.64
CA GLY A 103 -12.52 -21.02 -16.21
C GLY A 103 -11.67 -19.83 -15.75
N VAL A 104 -11.71 -19.52 -14.45
CA VAL A 104 -10.88 -18.46 -13.82
C VAL A 104 -10.10 -19.00 -12.62
N LEU A 105 -9.86 -20.32 -12.56
CA LEU A 105 -9.21 -20.97 -11.44
C LEU A 105 -7.79 -20.44 -11.20
N LYS A 106 -7.04 -20.11 -12.26
CA LYS A 106 -5.72 -19.44 -12.14
C LYS A 106 -5.81 -18.08 -11.47
N ALA A 107 -6.81 -17.27 -11.82
CA ALA A 107 -7.02 -15.95 -11.19
C ALA A 107 -7.43 -16.10 -9.71
N VAL A 108 -8.29 -17.07 -9.40
CA VAL A 108 -8.68 -17.44 -8.03
C VAL A 108 -7.48 -17.93 -7.21
N GLU A 109 -6.61 -18.76 -7.81
CA GLU A 109 -5.37 -19.23 -7.19
C GLU A 109 -4.44 -18.05 -6.89
N ASN A 110 -4.17 -17.18 -7.87
CA ASN A 110 -3.34 -15.98 -7.70
C ASN A 110 -3.80 -15.09 -6.53
N VAL A 111 -5.12 -14.92 -6.32
CA VAL A 111 -5.62 -14.19 -5.14
C VAL A 111 -5.31 -14.93 -3.84
N ASN A 112 -5.57 -16.24 -3.79
CA ASN A 112 -5.43 -17.04 -2.57
C ASN A 112 -3.96 -17.31 -2.17
N THR A 113 -3.04 -17.46 -3.12
CA THR A 113 -1.66 -17.90 -2.87
C THR A 113 -0.62 -16.79 -2.99
N ILE A 114 -0.92 -15.71 -3.73
CA ILE A 114 0.01 -14.58 -3.95
C ILE A 114 -0.54 -13.29 -3.35
N ILE A 115 -1.65 -12.76 -3.89
CA ILE A 115 -2.12 -11.40 -3.53
C ILE A 115 -2.52 -11.33 -2.06
N GLY A 116 -3.34 -12.28 -1.58
CA GLY A 116 -3.83 -12.30 -0.20
C GLY A 116 -2.69 -12.34 0.83
N PRO A 117 -1.77 -13.32 0.75
CA PRO A 117 -0.61 -13.38 1.65
C PRO A 117 0.27 -12.13 1.61
N GLU A 118 0.60 -11.59 0.43
CA GLU A 118 1.46 -10.40 0.34
C GLU A 118 0.76 -9.13 0.85
N LEU A 119 -0.53 -8.97 0.59
CA LEU A 119 -1.31 -7.83 1.09
C LEU A 119 -1.43 -7.83 2.62
N ILE A 120 -1.65 -9.01 3.23
CA ILE A 120 -1.70 -9.16 4.69
C ILE A 120 -0.33 -8.85 5.30
N LYS A 121 0.78 -9.35 4.71
CA LYS A 121 2.14 -9.02 5.14
C LYS A 121 2.46 -7.53 5.04
N LYS A 122 1.97 -6.86 3.99
CA LYS A 122 2.16 -5.42 3.74
C LYS A 122 1.49 -4.55 4.82
N ASN A 123 0.47 -5.08 5.50
CA ASN A 123 -0.29 -4.41 6.58
C ASN A 123 -0.75 -2.99 6.19
N VAL A 124 -1.42 -2.91 5.04
CA VAL A 124 -1.95 -1.68 4.44
C VAL A 124 -3.10 -1.09 5.26
N ASP A 125 -3.28 0.23 5.18
CA ASP A 125 -4.47 0.90 5.67
C ASP A 125 -5.57 0.86 4.59
N VAL A 126 -6.70 0.21 4.89
CA VAL A 126 -7.80 0.00 3.93
C VAL A 126 -8.52 1.30 3.52
N LYS A 127 -8.25 2.43 4.19
CA LYS A 127 -8.75 3.75 3.80
C LYS A 127 -7.87 4.43 2.73
N ASP A 128 -6.65 3.95 2.48
CA ASP A 128 -5.72 4.42 1.44
C ASP A 128 -5.77 3.54 0.18
N GLN A 129 -6.89 3.64 -0.53
CA GLN A 129 -7.15 2.88 -1.75
C GLN A 129 -6.04 3.06 -2.81
N LYS A 130 -5.42 4.25 -2.91
CA LYS A 130 -4.37 4.50 -3.90
C LYS A 130 -3.11 3.69 -3.59
N SER A 131 -2.63 3.71 -2.33
CA SER A 131 -1.45 2.94 -1.94
C SER A 131 -1.66 1.44 -2.13
N ILE A 132 -2.90 0.96 -1.98
CA ILE A 132 -3.29 -0.44 -2.20
C ILE A 132 -3.26 -0.79 -3.68
N ASP A 133 -3.91 0.01 -4.53
CA ASP A 133 -3.97 -0.26 -5.97
C ASP A 133 -2.58 -0.14 -6.64
N ASP A 134 -1.77 0.84 -6.22
CA ASP A 134 -0.37 0.96 -6.63
C ASP A 134 0.43 -0.32 -6.28
N PHE A 135 0.28 -0.84 -5.05
CA PHE A 135 0.93 -2.07 -4.60
C PHE A 135 0.47 -3.31 -5.38
N LEU A 136 -0.83 -3.42 -5.69
CA LEU A 136 -1.36 -4.52 -6.50
C LEU A 136 -0.84 -4.49 -7.95
N ILE A 137 -0.64 -3.28 -8.51
CA ILE A 137 -0.03 -3.08 -9.82
C ILE A 137 1.46 -3.45 -9.80
N GLU A 138 2.20 -3.04 -8.76
CA GLU A 138 3.62 -3.38 -8.56
C GLU A 138 3.82 -4.90 -8.41
N LEU A 139 2.97 -5.58 -7.63
CA LEU A 139 3.03 -7.02 -7.38
C LEU A 139 2.80 -7.87 -8.65
N ASP A 140 1.94 -7.39 -9.55
CA ASP A 140 1.81 -7.95 -10.89
C ASP A 140 3.04 -7.63 -11.76
N GLY A 141 3.45 -6.37 -11.81
CA GLY A 141 4.65 -5.92 -12.53
C GLY A 141 4.49 -5.88 -14.06
N THR A 142 3.28 -6.07 -14.60
CA THR A 142 3.00 -5.93 -16.04
C THR A 142 2.03 -4.78 -16.32
N THR A 143 2.23 -4.08 -17.44
CA THR A 143 1.40 -2.94 -17.85
C THR A 143 -0.10 -3.29 -17.91
N ASN A 144 -0.41 -4.48 -18.44
CA ASN A 144 -1.78 -4.91 -18.73
C ASN A 144 -2.32 -5.95 -17.72
N LYS A 145 -1.68 -6.11 -16.55
CA LYS A 145 -2.13 -7.00 -15.46
C LYS A 145 -2.25 -8.48 -15.87
N THR A 146 -1.35 -8.95 -16.73
CA THR A 146 -1.43 -10.27 -17.37
C THR A 146 -0.87 -11.42 -16.53
N LYS A 147 -0.06 -11.13 -15.50
CA LYS A 147 0.59 -12.14 -14.65
C LYS A 147 -0.37 -12.67 -13.59
N LEU A 148 -0.99 -11.77 -12.83
CA LEU A 148 -1.96 -12.11 -11.79
C LEU A 148 -3.39 -12.15 -12.32
N GLY A 149 -3.67 -11.36 -13.36
CA GLY A 149 -4.98 -11.19 -13.98
C GLY A 149 -5.68 -9.92 -13.50
N ALA A 150 -6.20 -9.13 -14.44
CA ALA A 150 -6.95 -7.91 -14.11
C ALA A 150 -8.19 -8.20 -13.25
N ASN A 151 -8.81 -9.36 -13.44
CA ASN A 151 -9.91 -9.87 -12.62
C ASN A 151 -9.48 -10.19 -11.17
N ALA A 152 -8.31 -10.80 -10.95
CA ALA A 152 -7.80 -11.04 -9.60
C ALA A 152 -7.57 -9.72 -8.84
N ILE A 153 -6.88 -8.77 -9.49
CA ILE A 153 -6.55 -7.46 -8.90
C ILE A 153 -7.80 -6.64 -8.62
N LEU A 154 -8.72 -6.54 -9.58
CA LEU A 154 -9.95 -5.74 -9.43
C LEU A 154 -10.87 -6.31 -8.33
N GLY A 155 -10.96 -7.64 -8.21
CA GLY A 155 -11.75 -8.27 -7.14
C GLY A 155 -11.24 -7.90 -5.74
N VAL A 156 -9.91 -7.94 -5.55
CA VAL A 156 -9.26 -7.54 -4.29
C VAL A 156 -9.44 -6.04 -4.04
N SER A 157 -9.15 -5.20 -5.03
CA SER A 157 -9.31 -3.73 -4.98
C SER A 157 -10.71 -3.31 -4.53
N LEU A 158 -11.76 -3.85 -5.16
CA LEU A 158 -13.16 -3.53 -4.82
C LEU A 158 -13.61 -4.06 -3.45
N ALA A 159 -13.08 -5.20 -3.01
CA ALA A 159 -13.37 -5.75 -1.68
C ALA A 159 -12.74 -4.88 -0.57
N ILE A 160 -11.53 -4.36 -0.80
CA ILE A 160 -10.86 -3.44 0.13
C ILE A 160 -11.53 -2.07 0.15
N ALA A 161 -11.97 -1.54 -1.00
CA ALA A 161 -12.71 -0.28 -1.05
C ALA A 161 -13.98 -0.31 -0.17
N LYS A 162 -14.66 -1.46 -0.10
CA LYS A 162 -15.79 -1.71 0.81
C LYS A 162 -15.35 -1.75 2.27
N ALA A 163 -14.24 -2.41 2.58
CA ALA A 163 -13.67 -2.44 3.93
C ALA A 163 -13.31 -1.03 4.44
N GLY A 164 -12.65 -0.21 3.60
CA GLY A 164 -12.32 1.18 3.90
C GLY A 164 -13.53 2.10 4.03
N ALA A 165 -14.63 1.82 3.33
CA ALA A 165 -15.91 2.51 3.54
C ALA A 165 -16.54 2.14 4.89
N ALA A 166 -16.52 0.85 5.26
CA ALA A 166 -17.03 0.39 6.55
C ALA A 166 -16.22 0.95 7.74
N GLU A 167 -14.90 1.00 7.65
CA GLU A 167 -14.04 1.61 8.68
C GLU A 167 -14.33 3.10 8.86
N LYS A 168 -14.47 3.86 7.77
CA LYS A 168 -14.84 5.29 7.82
C LYS A 168 -16.22 5.52 8.45
N ALA A 169 -17.15 4.60 8.25
CA ALA A 169 -18.48 4.68 8.88
C ALA A 169 -18.39 4.43 10.40
N SER A 170 -17.58 3.47 10.86
CA SER A 170 -17.34 3.28 12.30
C SER A 170 -16.64 4.48 12.94
N ASP A 171 -15.65 5.09 12.27
CA ASP A 171 -14.93 6.28 12.77
C ASP A 171 -15.87 7.48 13.05
N SER A 172 -17.02 7.57 12.36
CA SER A 172 -18.01 8.65 12.54
C SER A 172 -19.09 8.37 13.60
N SER A 173 -19.03 7.23 14.28
CA SER A 173 -20.04 6.78 15.26
C SER A 173 -19.59 6.89 16.72
N THR A 174 -18.40 7.45 16.97
CA THR A 174 -17.76 7.68 18.28
C THR A 174 -17.34 9.14 18.44
#